data_AF-A0A944CA97-F1
#
_entry.id   AF-A0A944CA97-F1
#
_cell.length_a   1.000
_cell.length_b   1.000
_cell.length_c   1.000
_cell.angle_alpha   90.00
_cell.angle_beta   90.00
_cell.angle_gamma   90.00
#
_symmetry.space_group_name_H-M   'P 1'
#
loop_
_entity.id
_entity.type
_entity.pdbx_description
1 polymer ?
#
loop_
_entity_poly.entity_id
_entity_poly.type
_entity_poly.pdbx_seq_one_letter_code
_entity_poly.pdbx_strand_id
1 'polypeptide(L)'
;MTDTLLECRDTYWKFAGQCTQCGHCTQACSSLTNAGMSLGEIAKAMLKAERDASDRDELAVNIAMNPELTQAVRGCFFCTSCKNTCFAHNDVCDLIYHARVDFQNLGLIERGSYSSVLVDQEWDIFTAYRAIHGIGFSDLTRHIATAEHDAAADCELAFFPGCALAAYGPELTREIFSTLEDLGGKTTMIDHCCGSPLKSAGFFDRAEALCDRISAELQSSGAKTVVCVCPGCANAMRKTLAR
;
A
#
# COMPACT_ATOMS: atom_id res chain seq x y z
N MET A 1 -11.86 31.28 -6.35
CA MET A 1 -11.81 29.82 -6.12
C MET A 1 -12.00 29.66 -4.63
N THR A 2 -13.04 28.96 -4.18
CA THR A 2 -13.21 28.70 -2.74
C THR A 2 -12.00 27.91 -2.26
N ASP A 3 -11.21 28.47 -1.36
CA ASP A 3 -10.09 27.76 -0.72
C ASP A 3 -10.67 26.55 0.02
N THR A 4 -10.45 25.36 -0.53
CA THR A 4 -10.84 24.12 0.12
C THR A 4 -9.81 23.78 1.19
N LEU A 5 -10.27 23.37 2.37
CA LEU A 5 -9.36 23.03 3.47
C LEU A 5 -8.81 21.61 3.31
N LEU A 6 -9.57 20.74 2.65
CA LEU A 6 -9.13 19.43 2.20
C LEU A 6 -8.52 19.51 0.80
N GLU A 7 -7.33 18.95 0.63
CA GLU A 7 -6.65 18.89 -0.66
C GLU A 7 -7.32 17.86 -1.57
N CYS A 8 -7.75 16.74 -1.00
CA CYS A 8 -8.36 15.65 -1.76
C CYS A 8 -9.91 15.67 -1.77
N ARG A 9 -10.51 16.85 -1.58
CA ARG A 9 -11.97 17.06 -1.44
C ARG A 9 -12.80 16.35 -2.51
N ASP A 10 -12.38 16.47 -3.77
CA ASP A 10 -13.10 15.91 -4.92
C ASP A 10 -13.22 14.38 -4.85
N THR A 11 -12.24 13.71 -4.25
CA THR A 11 -12.28 12.26 -4.05
C THR A 11 -13.41 11.88 -3.11
N TYR A 12 -13.61 12.63 -2.03
CA TYR A 12 -14.66 12.36 -1.07
C TYR A 12 -16.05 12.58 -1.68
N TRP A 13 -16.22 13.65 -2.46
CA TRP A 13 -17.48 13.89 -3.19
C TRP A 13 -17.77 12.78 -4.21
N LYS A 14 -16.78 12.40 -5.02
CA LYS A 14 -16.91 11.31 -6.00
C LYS A 14 -17.30 10.00 -5.30
N PHE A 15 -16.61 9.64 -4.22
CA PHE A 15 -16.89 8.43 -3.47
C PHE A 15 -18.29 8.47 -2.85
N ALA A 16 -18.66 9.58 -2.21
CA ALA A 16 -19.98 9.75 -1.58
C ALA A 16 -21.12 9.68 -2.61
N GLY A 17 -20.92 10.20 -3.82
CA GLY A 17 -21.88 10.13 -4.92
C GLY A 17 -22.04 8.74 -5.53
N GLN A 18 -21.01 7.88 -5.45
CA GLN A 18 -21.05 6.50 -5.95
C GLN A 18 -21.50 5.49 -4.88
N CYS A 19 -21.33 5.78 -3.59
CA CYS A 19 -21.64 4.87 -2.51
C CYS A 19 -23.15 4.65 -2.34
N THR A 20 -23.59 3.39 -2.40
CA THR A 20 -24.99 2.98 -2.16
C THR A 20 -25.37 2.84 -0.68
N GLN A 21 -24.41 3.02 0.23
CA GLN A 21 -24.61 2.91 1.69
C GLN A 21 -25.17 1.55 2.15
N CYS A 22 -24.90 0.49 1.39
CA CYS A 22 -25.42 -0.86 1.68
C CYS A 22 -24.74 -1.59 2.85
N GLY A 23 -23.66 -1.05 3.42
CA GLY A 23 -22.94 -1.63 4.56
C GLY A 23 -22.12 -2.91 4.30
N HIS A 24 -22.09 -3.48 3.08
CA HIS A 24 -21.35 -4.73 2.82
C HIS A 24 -19.85 -4.63 3.12
N CYS A 25 -19.28 -3.43 2.96
CA CYS A 25 -17.87 -3.19 3.28
C CYS A 25 -17.54 -3.43 4.77
N THR A 26 -18.46 -3.16 5.69
CA THR A 26 -18.21 -3.37 7.13
C THR A 26 -18.17 -4.86 7.45
N GLN A 27 -19.10 -5.64 6.89
CA GLN A 27 -19.13 -7.10 7.04
C GLN A 27 -17.86 -7.80 6.52
N ALA A 28 -17.26 -7.26 5.45
CA ALA A 28 -16.04 -7.80 4.86
C ALA A 28 -14.73 -7.27 5.45
N CYS A 29 -14.78 -6.36 6.43
CA CYS A 29 -13.57 -5.69 6.95
C CYS A 29 -13.64 -5.48 8.47
N SER A 30 -12.77 -6.17 9.19
CA SER A 30 -12.63 -6.04 10.65
C SER A 30 -12.27 -4.62 11.08
N SER A 31 -11.42 -3.91 10.32
CA SER A 31 -11.08 -2.51 10.64
C SER A 31 -12.30 -1.58 10.59
N LEU A 32 -13.19 -1.77 9.61
CA LEU A 32 -14.40 -0.96 9.47
C LEU A 32 -15.46 -1.36 10.51
N THR A 33 -15.58 -2.66 10.81
CA THR A 33 -16.42 -3.16 11.90
C THR A 33 -15.99 -2.56 13.23
N ASN A 34 -14.69 -2.58 13.55
CA ASN A 34 -14.15 -2.01 14.78
C ASN A 34 -14.33 -0.49 14.86
N ALA A 35 -14.27 0.21 13.73
CA ALA A 35 -14.54 1.63 13.67
C ALA A 35 -16.03 1.97 13.79
N GLY A 36 -16.94 1.02 13.58
CA GLY A 36 -18.38 1.30 13.47
C GLY A 36 -18.73 2.18 12.27
N MET A 37 -17.89 2.22 11.23
CA MET A 37 -18.05 3.10 10.07
C MET A 37 -17.92 2.35 8.75
N SER A 38 -18.87 2.58 7.86
CA SER A 38 -18.78 2.21 6.44
C SER A 38 -17.89 3.18 5.66
N LEU A 39 -17.48 2.76 4.47
CA LEU A 39 -16.65 3.60 3.60
C LEU A 39 -17.36 4.89 3.16
N GLY A 40 -18.67 4.84 2.94
CA GLY A 40 -19.45 6.03 2.61
C GLY A 40 -19.50 7.03 3.77
N GLU A 41 -19.53 6.54 5.00
CA GLU A 41 -19.49 7.38 6.20
C GLU A 41 -18.12 8.04 6.39
N ILE A 42 -17.01 7.38 6.03
CA ILE A 42 -15.68 8.00 6.03
C ILE A 42 -15.67 9.23 5.11
N ALA A 43 -16.11 9.07 3.84
CA ALA A 43 -16.14 10.17 2.89
C ALA A 43 -17.02 11.34 3.37
N LYS A 44 -18.21 11.03 3.91
CA LYS A 44 -19.13 12.04 4.48
C LYS A 44 -18.55 12.73 5.71
N ALA A 45 -17.84 12.00 6.57
CA ALA A 45 -17.24 12.54 7.78
C ALA A 45 -16.11 13.53 7.45
N MET A 46 -15.25 13.22 6.46
CA MET A 46 -14.26 14.17 5.94
C MET A 46 -14.92 15.46 5.43
N LEU A 47 -15.94 15.34 4.57
CA LEU A 47 -16.66 16.49 4.03
C LEU A 47 -17.40 17.30 5.10
N LYS A 48 -17.94 16.63 6.12
CA LYS A 48 -18.57 17.28 7.27
C LYS A 48 -17.54 18.05 8.10
N ALA A 49 -16.38 17.46 8.38
CA ALA A 49 -15.33 18.11 9.14
C ALA A 49 -14.84 19.39 8.45
N GLU A 50 -14.70 19.38 7.11
CA GLU A 50 -14.38 20.57 6.33
C GLU A 50 -15.50 21.61 6.34
N ARG A 51 -16.75 21.21 6.13
CA ARG A 51 -17.89 22.16 6.11
C ARG A 51 -18.05 22.88 7.45
N ASP A 52 -17.77 22.18 8.54
CA ASP A 52 -17.94 22.69 9.89
C ASP A 52 -16.67 23.40 10.41
N ALA A 53 -15.63 23.58 9.57
CA ALA A 53 -14.39 24.28 9.90
C ALA A 53 -14.25 25.61 9.14
N SER A 54 -13.71 26.61 9.81
CA SER A 54 -13.40 27.93 9.23
C SER A 54 -11.95 28.03 8.71
N ASP A 55 -11.04 27.25 9.29
CA ASP A 55 -9.63 27.18 8.91
C ASP A 55 -9.05 25.77 9.05
N ARG A 56 -7.76 25.61 8.71
CA ARG A 56 -7.07 24.32 8.72
C ARG A 56 -6.89 23.75 10.13
N ASP A 57 -6.74 24.61 11.15
CA ASP A 57 -6.53 24.17 12.52
C ASP A 57 -7.84 23.63 13.10
N GLU A 58 -8.96 24.31 12.86
CA GLU A 58 -10.30 23.82 13.22
C GLU A 58 -10.65 22.53 12.48
N LEU A 59 -10.28 22.40 11.20
CA LEU A 59 -10.44 21.14 10.46
C LEU A 59 -9.65 19.99 11.11
N ALA A 60 -8.38 20.22 11.46
CA ALA A 60 -7.54 19.22 12.11
C ALA A 60 -8.16 18.78 13.45
N VAL A 61 -8.66 19.72 14.26
CA VAL A 61 -9.36 19.43 15.52
C VAL A 61 -10.64 18.62 15.26
N ASN A 62 -11.47 19.02 14.29
CA ASN A 62 -12.71 18.33 13.94
C ASN A 62 -12.48 16.86 13.55
N ILE A 63 -11.40 16.57 12.81
CA ILE A 63 -11.03 15.19 12.45
C ILE A 63 -10.46 14.45 13.66
N ALA A 64 -9.56 15.07 14.43
CA ALA A 64 -8.93 14.45 15.59
C ALA A 64 -9.94 14.07 16.69
N MET A 65 -11.01 14.84 16.84
CA MET A 65 -12.09 14.58 17.79
C MET A 65 -13.06 13.48 17.34
N ASN A 66 -12.87 12.88 16.16
CA ASN A 66 -13.64 11.76 15.65
C ASN A 66 -12.80 10.47 15.67
N PRO A 67 -12.83 9.70 16.79
CA PRO A 67 -12.01 8.50 16.94
C PRO A 67 -12.42 7.39 15.97
N GLU A 68 -13.70 7.27 15.63
CA GLU A 68 -14.21 6.31 14.65
C GLU A 68 -13.61 6.57 13.26
N LEU A 69 -13.61 7.83 12.81
CA LEU A 69 -13.02 8.24 11.53
C LEU A 69 -11.53 7.97 11.52
N THR A 70 -10.84 8.32 12.61
CA THR A 70 -9.41 8.07 12.76
C THR A 70 -9.12 6.57 12.68
N GLN A 71 -9.87 5.73 13.40
CA GLN A 71 -9.72 4.28 13.36
C GLN A 71 -10.02 3.71 11.96
N ALA A 72 -11.06 4.19 11.29
CA ALA A 72 -11.44 3.74 9.96
C ALA A 72 -10.36 4.08 8.91
N VAL A 73 -9.81 5.29 8.97
CA VAL A 73 -8.77 5.76 8.04
C VAL A 73 -7.41 5.13 8.36
N ARG A 74 -6.99 5.11 9.63
CA ARG A 74 -5.66 4.61 10.05
C ARG A 74 -5.58 3.09 10.14
N GLY A 75 -6.70 2.39 10.38
CA GLY A 75 -6.75 0.93 10.52
C GLY A 75 -6.74 0.14 9.20
N CYS A 76 -6.92 0.80 8.04
CA CYS A 76 -6.92 0.12 6.75
C CYS A 76 -5.53 -0.45 6.38
N PHE A 77 -5.47 -1.74 6.00
CA PHE A 77 -4.25 -2.42 5.56
C PHE A 77 -4.13 -2.59 4.04
N PHE A 78 -5.04 -1.99 3.27
CA PHE A 78 -5.11 -2.14 1.81
C PHE A 78 -5.20 -3.60 1.32
N CYS A 79 -5.84 -4.48 2.10
CA CYS A 79 -6.04 -5.87 1.72
C CYS A 79 -7.09 -6.07 0.61
N THR A 80 -7.83 -5.01 0.26
CA THR A 80 -8.88 -4.98 -0.79
C THR A 80 -10.14 -5.83 -0.52
N SER A 81 -10.28 -6.48 0.65
CA SER A 81 -11.47 -7.27 0.99
C SER A 81 -12.79 -6.51 0.80
N CYS A 82 -12.89 -5.30 1.38
CA CYS A 82 -14.05 -4.44 1.25
C CYS A 82 -14.27 -3.89 -0.18
N LYS A 83 -13.21 -3.79 -1.00
CA LYS A 83 -13.29 -3.41 -2.42
C LYS A 83 -13.94 -4.53 -3.23
N ASN A 84 -13.54 -5.78 -3.00
CA ASN A 84 -14.00 -6.94 -3.76
C ASN A 84 -15.47 -7.32 -3.49
N THR A 85 -16.03 -6.91 -2.35
CA THR A 85 -17.47 -7.09 -2.05
C THR A 85 -18.35 -5.91 -2.48
N CYS A 86 -17.76 -4.80 -2.95
CA CYS A 86 -18.50 -3.57 -3.21
C CYS A 86 -19.28 -3.65 -4.54
N PHE A 87 -20.62 -3.71 -4.46
CA PHE A 87 -21.49 -3.70 -5.65
C PHE A 87 -21.40 -2.43 -6.50
N ALA A 88 -21.04 -1.30 -5.88
CA ALA A 88 -20.86 -0.04 -6.57
C ALA A 88 -19.44 0.10 -7.17
N HIS A 89 -18.59 -0.92 -7.01
CA HIS A 89 -17.20 -0.93 -7.50
C HIS A 89 -16.39 0.30 -7.08
N ASN A 90 -16.65 0.82 -5.88
CA ASN A 90 -15.93 1.96 -5.34
C ASN A 90 -14.45 1.62 -5.10
N ASP A 91 -13.54 2.54 -5.46
CA ASP A 91 -12.13 2.38 -5.12
C ASP A 91 -11.85 2.84 -3.69
N VAL A 92 -11.87 1.86 -2.79
CA VAL A 92 -11.59 2.06 -1.36
C VAL A 92 -10.16 2.51 -1.12
N CYS A 93 -9.21 2.06 -1.95
CA CYS A 93 -7.81 2.37 -1.74
C CYS A 93 -7.58 3.85 -2.02
N ASP A 94 -8.20 4.41 -3.06
CA ASP A 94 -8.13 5.85 -3.35
C ASP A 94 -8.74 6.71 -2.25
N LEU A 95 -9.92 6.32 -1.74
CA LEU A 95 -10.55 7.02 -0.61
C LEU A 95 -9.60 7.11 0.60
N ILE A 96 -9.03 5.97 1.00
CA ILE A 96 -8.18 5.90 2.19
C ILE A 96 -6.82 6.54 1.94
N TYR A 97 -6.25 6.39 0.75
CA TYR A 97 -4.98 7.03 0.40
C TYR A 97 -5.08 8.54 0.51
N HIS A 98 -6.10 9.12 -0.11
CA HIS A 98 -6.35 10.56 -0.05
C HIS A 98 -6.72 11.05 1.35
N ALA A 99 -7.49 10.28 2.13
CA ALA A 99 -7.71 10.59 3.54
C ALA A 99 -6.39 10.63 4.33
N ARG A 100 -5.46 9.70 4.06
CA ARG A 100 -4.15 9.70 4.73
C ARG A 100 -3.23 10.84 4.27
N VAL A 101 -3.37 11.33 3.03
CA VAL A 101 -2.71 12.58 2.58
C VAL A 101 -3.21 13.76 3.40
N ASP A 102 -4.53 13.95 3.49
CA ASP A 102 -5.10 15.06 4.24
C ASP A 102 -4.72 14.97 5.73
N PHE A 103 -4.77 13.77 6.33
CA PHE A 103 -4.29 13.56 7.71
C PHE A 103 -2.82 13.96 7.89
N GLN A 104 -1.95 13.63 6.92
CA GLN A 104 -0.53 13.99 6.97
C GLN A 104 -0.33 15.52 6.85
N ASN A 105 -1.06 16.16 5.94
CA ASN A 105 -0.97 17.60 5.67
C ASN A 105 -1.60 18.46 6.78
N LEU A 106 -2.50 17.88 7.56
CA LEU A 106 -3.09 18.47 8.77
C LEU A 106 -2.27 18.16 10.04
N GLY A 107 -1.17 17.41 9.94
CA GLY A 107 -0.32 17.09 11.10
C GLY A 107 -0.93 16.05 12.07
N LEU A 108 -1.95 15.31 11.64
CA LEU A 108 -2.64 14.30 12.45
C LEU A 108 -1.90 12.96 12.51
N ILE A 109 -0.82 12.83 11.75
CA ILE A 109 0.06 11.66 11.73
C ILE A 109 1.41 12.10 12.28
N GLU A 110 1.75 11.61 13.47
CA GLU A 110 3.05 11.85 14.06
C GLU A 110 4.15 11.19 13.21
N ARG A 111 5.08 12.00 12.68
CA ARG A 111 6.13 11.53 11.77
C ARG A 111 7.07 10.50 12.41
N GLY A 112 7.32 10.64 13.71
CA GLY A 112 8.20 9.74 14.47
C GLY A 112 7.67 8.31 14.57
N SER A 113 6.35 8.13 14.59
CA SER A 113 5.71 6.81 14.76
C SER A 113 5.93 5.87 13.57
N TYR A 114 6.39 6.38 12.42
CA TYR A 114 6.67 5.60 11.20
C TYR A 114 8.16 5.42 10.93
N SER A 115 9.05 5.90 11.81
CA SER A 115 10.50 5.83 11.62
C SER A 115 11.00 4.42 11.29
N SER A 116 10.42 3.40 11.94
CA SER A 116 10.77 1.99 11.70
C SER A 116 10.31 1.44 10.35
N VAL A 117 9.38 2.11 9.65
CA VAL A 117 8.81 1.65 8.38
C VAL A 117 9.03 2.65 7.24
N LEU A 118 10.02 3.53 7.39
CA LEU A 118 10.53 4.36 6.29
C LEU A 118 11.39 3.52 5.35
N VAL A 119 10.72 2.67 4.57
CA VAL A 119 11.28 1.66 3.65
C VAL A 119 12.09 2.22 2.46
N ASP A 120 12.21 3.53 2.37
CA ASP A 120 13.09 4.24 1.43
C ASP A 120 14.40 4.71 2.08
N GLN A 121 14.60 4.43 3.37
CA GLN A 121 15.86 4.65 4.09
C GLN A 121 16.73 3.39 4.07
N GLU A 122 18.00 3.54 4.44
CA GLU A 122 18.95 2.42 4.54
C GLU A 122 18.49 1.36 5.55
N TRP A 123 17.97 1.81 6.70
CA TRP A 123 17.52 0.96 7.79
C TRP A 123 16.05 1.17 8.08
N ASP A 124 15.23 0.24 7.59
CA ASP A 124 13.88 -0.01 8.07
C ASP A 124 13.82 -1.34 8.86
N ILE A 125 12.70 -1.60 9.53
CA ILE A 125 12.52 -2.78 10.37
C ILE A 125 12.75 -4.10 9.61
N PHE A 126 12.40 -4.18 8.34
CA PHE A 126 12.56 -5.39 7.53
C PHE A 126 14.01 -5.56 7.08
N THR A 127 14.65 -4.49 6.57
CA THR A 127 16.06 -4.54 6.15
C THR A 127 16.99 -4.79 7.33
N ALA A 128 16.74 -4.15 8.48
CA ALA A 128 17.48 -4.37 9.71
C ALA A 128 17.35 -5.82 10.21
N TYR A 129 16.11 -6.35 10.24
CA TYR A 129 15.88 -7.74 10.64
C TYR A 129 16.63 -8.72 9.72
N ARG A 130 16.52 -8.52 8.40
CA ARG A 130 17.21 -9.37 7.41
C ARG A 130 18.73 -9.32 7.60
N ALA A 131 19.31 -8.15 7.83
CA ALA A 131 20.75 -8.02 8.05
C ALA A 131 21.21 -8.73 9.34
N ILE A 132 20.48 -8.59 10.44
CA ILE A 132 20.78 -9.23 11.73
C ILE A 132 20.75 -10.76 11.60
N HIS A 133 19.80 -11.28 10.83
CA HIS A 133 19.57 -12.72 10.66
C HIS A 133 20.25 -13.32 9.42
N GLY A 134 21.03 -12.55 8.65
CA GLY A 134 21.72 -13.04 7.45
C GLY A 134 20.79 -13.47 6.32
N ILE A 135 19.64 -12.83 6.17
CA ILE A 135 18.59 -13.19 5.19
C ILE A 135 18.79 -12.42 3.88
N GLY A 136 19.28 -13.13 2.86
CA GLY A 136 19.46 -12.64 1.50
C GLY A 136 18.80 -13.53 0.45
N PHE A 137 18.53 -12.97 -0.72
CA PHE A 137 17.90 -13.66 -1.86
C PHE A 137 18.59 -13.36 -3.21
N SER A 138 19.85 -12.92 -3.17
CA SER A 138 20.65 -12.66 -4.38
C SER A 138 20.76 -13.90 -5.26
N ASP A 139 20.80 -15.09 -4.65
CA ASP A 139 20.82 -16.38 -5.34
C ASP A 139 19.53 -16.71 -6.12
N LEU A 140 18.43 -15.99 -5.84
CA LEU A 140 17.14 -16.11 -6.54
C LEU A 140 16.89 -14.94 -7.51
N THR A 141 17.77 -13.93 -7.52
CA THR A 141 17.62 -12.71 -8.32
C THR A 141 18.28 -12.87 -9.69
N ARG A 142 17.61 -13.63 -10.57
CA ARG A 142 18.17 -14.04 -11.88
C ARG A 142 18.49 -12.91 -12.86
N HIS A 143 17.79 -11.77 -12.75
CA HIS A 143 17.92 -10.69 -13.72
C HIS A 143 19.10 -9.75 -13.45
N ILE A 144 19.85 -9.98 -12.36
CA ILE A 144 21.05 -9.25 -12.00
C ILE A 144 22.24 -10.21 -12.08
N ALA A 145 23.34 -9.80 -12.71
CA ALA A 145 24.55 -10.62 -12.75
C ALA A 145 25.21 -10.67 -11.37
N THR A 146 25.64 -11.86 -10.95
CA THR A 146 26.37 -12.08 -9.70
C THR A 146 27.69 -12.81 -9.99
N ALA A 147 28.47 -13.13 -8.95
CA ALA A 147 29.65 -13.97 -9.12
C ALA A 147 29.30 -15.41 -9.53
N GLU A 148 28.06 -15.83 -9.28
CA GLU A 148 27.55 -17.18 -9.48
C GLU A 148 26.82 -17.35 -10.82
N HIS A 149 26.28 -16.29 -11.41
CA HIS A 149 25.58 -16.35 -12.70
C HIS A 149 25.54 -15.03 -13.48
N ASP A 150 25.39 -15.12 -14.81
CA ASP A 150 25.09 -13.97 -15.67
C ASP A 150 23.63 -13.51 -15.52
N ALA A 151 23.34 -12.26 -15.87
CA ALA A 151 21.99 -11.72 -15.86
C ALA A 151 21.10 -12.38 -16.93
N ALA A 152 19.90 -12.82 -16.54
CA ALA A 152 18.86 -13.29 -17.44
C ALA A 152 17.80 -12.20 -17.68
N ALA A 153 17.63 -11.79 -18.93
CA ALA A 153 16.66 -10.75 -19.33
C ALA A 153 15.39 -11.33 -20.00
N ASP A 154 15.22 -12.64 -19.95
CA ASP A 154 14.12 -13.40 -20.55
C ASP A 154 13.38 -14.24 -19.51
N CYS A 155 13.30 -13.75 -18.26
CA CYS A 155 12.43 -14.34 -17.25
C CYS A 155 10.97 -14.25 -17.70
N GLU A 156 10.17 -15.26 -17.41
CA GLU A 156 8.73 -15.27 -17.69
C GLU A 156 7.93 -14.77 -16.49
N LEU A 157 8.44 -15.02 -15.28
CA LEU A 157 7.80 -14.76 -14.00
C LEU A 157 8.69 -13.91 -13.09
N ALA A 158 8.10 -12.92 -12.43
CA ALA A 158 8.72 -12.21 -11.32
C ALA A 158 7.98 -12.57 -10.02
N PHE A 159 8.69 -13.19 -9.08
CA PHE A 159 8.16 -13.46 -7.75
C PHE A 159 8.41 -12.26 -6.83
N PHE A 160 7.33 -11.74 -6.26
CA PHE A 160 7.34 -10.60 -5.36
C PHE A 160 6.80 -11.03 -3.97
N PRO A 161 7.68 -11.41 -3.03
CA PRO A 161 7.26 -11.91 -1.71
C PRO A 161 6.71 -10.80 -0.80
N GLY A 162 7.12 -9.55 -1.03
CA GLY A 162 6.88 -8.43 -0.13
C GLY A 162 7.75 -8.51 1.14
N CYS A 163 7.85 -7.39 1.86
CA CYS A 163 8.85 -7.23 2.91
C CYS A 163 8.64 -8.15 4.12
N ALA A 164 7.39 -8.36 4.56
CA ALA A 164 7.10 -9.15 5.76
C ALA A 164 7.38 -10.64 5.56
N LEU A 165 6.97 -11.23 4.42
CA LEU A 165 7.24 -12.63 4.12
C LEU A 165 8.75 -12.85 3.92
N ALA A 166 9.40 -11.97 3.14
CA ALA A 166 10.84 -12.04 2.89
C ALA A 166 11.68 -11.93 4.19
N ALA A 167 11.23 -11.12 5.16
CA ALA A 167 11.94 -10.95 6.44
C ALA A 167 11.62 -12.05 7.46
N TYR A 168 10.34 -12.41 7.64
CA TYR A 168 9.91 -13.26 8.75
C TYR A 168 9.63 -14.72 8.38
N GLY A 169 9.55 -15.04 7.08
CA GLY A 169 9.39 -16.39 6.57
C GLY A 169 10.30 -16.67 5.37
N PRO A 170 11.64 -16.57 5.52
CA PRO A 170 12.57 -16.75 4.41
C PRO A 170 12.56 -18.18 3.83
N GLU A 171 12.33 -19.20 4.65
CA GLU A 171 12.20 -20.58 4.19
C GLU A 171 10.96 -20.74 3.31
N LEU A 172 9.82 -20.21 3.76
CA LEU A 172 8.58 -20.21 2.98
C LEU A 172 8.73 -19.39 1.69
N THR A 173 9.46 -18.27 1.73
CA THR A 173 9.79 -17.46 0.55
C THR A 173 10.53 -18.30 -0.50
N ARG A 174 11.53 -19.08 -0.07
CA ARG A 174 12.32 -19.96 -0.93
C ARG A 174 11.50 -21.14 -1.46
N GLU A 175 10.64 -21.72 -0.64
CA GLU A 175 9.74 -22.82 -1.03
C GLU A 175 8.74 -22.37 -2.10
N ILE A 176 8.14 -21.18 -1.94
CA ILE A 176 7.24 -20.60 -2.96
C ILE A 176 8.01 -20.35 -4.25
N PHE A 177 9.22 -19.78 -4.19
CA PHE A 177 10.06 -19.56 -5.37
C PHE A 177 10.36 -20.88 -6.10
N SER A 178 10.80 -21.92 -5.37
CA SER A 178 11.06 -23.25 -5.94
C SER A 178 9.81 -23.83 -6.60
N THR A 179 8.65 -23.68 -5.97
CA THR A 179 7.37 -24.15 -6.53
C THR A 179 7.04 -23.44 -7.85
N LEU A 180 7.33 -22.15 -7.97
CA LEU A 180 7.12 -21.40 -9.22
C LEU A 180 8.04 -21.88 -10.35
N GLU A 181 9.30 -22.21 -10.02
CA GLU A 181 10.24 -22.83 -10.97
C GLU A 181 9.76 -24.22 -11.41
N ASP A 182 9.33 -25.05 -10.46
CA ASP A 182 8.86 -26.42 -10.73
C ASP A 182 7.60 -26.45 -11.62
N LEU A 183 6.77 -25.40 -11.54
CA LEU A 183 5.62 -25.20 -12.43
C LEU A 183 6.01 -24.72 -13.83
N GLY A 184 7.31 -24.65 -14.14
CA GLY A 184 7.86 -24.32 -15.45
C GLY A 184 8.12 -22.83 -15.67
N GLY A 185 8.00 -22.00 -14.62
CA GLY A 185 8.28 -20.57 -14.73
C GLY A 185 9.78 -20.32 -14.77
N LYS A 186 10.28 -19.61 -15.79
CA LYS A 186 11.62 -19.02 -15.74
C LYS A 186 11.59 -17.79 -14.83
N THR A 187 11.79 -17.98 -13.54
CA THR A 187 11.43 -17.02 -12.49
C THR A 187 12.62 -16.20 -12.02
N THR A 188 12.35 -14.94 -11.66
CA THR A 188 13.30 -14.08 -10.93
C THR A 188 12.65 -13.52 -9.66
N MET A 189 13.45 -13.32 -8.62
CA MET A 189 13.02 -12.62 -7.41
C MET A 189 13.07 -11.10 -7.63
N ILE A 190 12.07 -10.38 -7.13
CA ILE A 190 12.13 -8.93 -6.86
C ILE A 190 11.72 -8.70 -5.42
N ASP A 191 12.68 -8.34 -4.56
CA ASP A 191 12.49 -8.28 -3.10
C ASP A 191 12.50 -6.85 -2.52
N HIS A 192 12.49 -5.82 -3.38
CA HIS A 192 12.35 -4.42 -2.98
C HIS A 192 10.95 -4.09 -2.43
N CYS A 193 10.84 -3.04 -1.60
CA CYS A 193 9.56 -2.62 -1.04
C CYS A 193 8.64 -1.93 -2.06
N CYS A 194 7.37 -2.32 -2.11
CA CYS A 194 6.32 -1.68 -2.93
C CYS A 194 5.90 -0.27 -2.46
N GLY A 195 6.42 0.22 -1.34
CA GLY A 195 6.07 1.53 -0.78
C GLY A 195 4.73 1.61 -0.04
N SER A 196 4.00 0.50 0.14
CA SER A 196 2.74 0.48 0.92
C SER A 196 2.87 1.08 2.34
N PRO A 197 3.96 0.86 3.10
CA PRO A 197 4.16 1.53 4.39
C PRO A 197 4.26 3.05 4.28
N LEU A 198 4.94 3.57 3.26
CA LEU A 198 5.03 5.01 2.99
C LEU A 198 3.66 5.60 2.61
N LYS A 199 2.89 4.91 1.76
CA LYS A 199 1.50 5.30 1.45
C LYS A 199 0.63 5.29 2.72
N SER A 200 0.88 4.37 3.64
CA SER A 200 0.19 4.31 4.93
C SER A 200 0.55 5.48 5.86
N ALA A 201 1.79 5.96 5.76
CA ALA A 201 2.27 7.14 6.47
C ALA A 201 1.93 8.47 5.76
N GLY A 202 1.24 8.45 4.61
CA GLY A 202 0.92 9.66 3.86
C GLY A 202 2.04 10.18 2.94
N PHE A 203 3.14 9.44 2.79
CA PHE A 203 4.29 9.81 1.95
C PHE A 203 4.18 9.24 0.54
N PHE A 204 3.19 9.72 -0.23
CA PHE A 204 2.85 9.15 -1.55
C PHE A 204 3.94 9.34 -2.60
N ASP A 205 4.51 10.54 -2.73
CA ASP A 205 5.54 10.81 -3.74
C ASP A 205 6.77 9.91 -3.54
N ARG A 206 7.19 9.73 -2.27
CA ARG A 206 8.28 8.82 -1.90
C ARG A 206 7.93 7.37 -2.23
N ALA A 207 6.68 6.95 -2.02
CA ALA A 207 6.24 5.61 -2.37
C ALA A 207 6.20 5.35 -3.88
N GLU A 208 5.80 6.35 -4.68
CA GLU A 208 5.77 6.21 -6.16
C GLU A 208 7.20 6.09 -6.73
N ALA A 209 8.19 6.77 -6.15
CA ALA A 209 9.60 6.59 -6.53
C ALA A 209 10.10 5.14 -6.31
N LEU A 210 9.59 4.43 -5.30
CA LEU A 210 9.87 3.00 -5.11
C LEU A 210 9.21 2.14 -6.20
N CYS A 211 7.96 2.48 -6.57
CA CYS A 211 7.21 1.77 -7.60
C CYS A 211 7.84 1.94 -9.00
N ASP A 212 8.43 3.10 -9.30
CA ASP A 212 9.15 3.34 -10.56
C ASP A 212 10.45 2.51 -10.64
N ARG A 213 11.16 2.31 -9.53
CA ARG A 213 12.32 1.40 -9.49
C ARG A 213 11.92 -0.04 -9.79
N ILE A 214 10.86 -0.53 -9.15
CA ILE A 214 10.31 -1.87 -9.41
C ILE A 214 9.84 -2.00 -10.86
N SER A 215 9.25 -0.93 -11.44
CA SER A 215 8.85 -0.91 -12.85
C SER A 215 10.03 -1.13 -13.79
N ALA A 216 11.16 -0.46 -13.53
CA ALA A 216 12.37 -0.59 -14.34
C ALA A 216 12.99 -1.98 -14.20
N GLU A 217 12.99 -2.53 -12.99
CA GLU A 217 13.52 -3.87 -12.70
C GLU A 217 12.69 -4.97 -13.39
N LEU A 218 11.36 -4.89 -13.27
CA LEU A 218 10.44 -5.78 -14.00
C LEU A 218 10.71 -5.75 -15.51
N GLN A 219 10.83 -4.56 -16.09
CA GLN A 219 11.17 -4.41 -17.52
C GLN A 219 12.52 -5.03 -17.87
N SER A 220 13.55 -4.83 -17.03
CA SER A 220 14.88 -5.37 -17.25
C SER A 220 14.94 -6.90 -17.18
N SER A 221 14.06 -7.51 -16.38
CA SER A 221 13.98 -8.96 -16.21
C SER A 221 13.32 -9.69 -17.38
N GLY A 222 12.52 -8.99 -18.19
CA GLY A 222 11.69 -9.59 -19.24
C GLY A 222 10.41 -10.28 -18.74
N ALA A 223 10.16 -10.29 -17.42
CA ALA A 223 9.01 -10.95 -16.82
C ALA A 223 7.67 -10.43 -17.36
N LYS A 224 6.78 -11.35 -17.74
CA LYS A 224 5.44 -11.05 -18.26
C LYS A 224 4.35 -11.19 -17.19
N THR A 225 4.64 -11.95 -16.15
CA THR A 225 3.71 -12.21 -15.04
C THR A 225 4.39 -11.90 -13.71
N VAL A 226 3.70 -11.17 -12.84
CA VAL A 226 4.16 -10.91 -11.47
C VAL A 226 3.31 -11.71 -10.49
N VAL A 227 3.95 -12.54 -9.66
CA VAL A 227 3.29 -13.26 -8.57
C VAL A 227 3.54 -12.51 -7.27
N CYS A 228 2.52 -11.79 -6.80
CA CYS A 228 2.54 -11.07 -5.53
C CYS A 228 1.84 -11.88 -4.43
N VAL A 229 2.51 -12.10 -3.29
CA VAL A 229 1.86 -12.75 -2.13
C VAL A 229 0.97 -11.79 -1.34
N CYS A 230 1.30 -10.49 -1.34
CA CYS A 230 0.59 -9.48 -0.57
C CYS A 230 -0.37 -8.66 -1.46
N PRO A 231 -1.69 -8.67 -1.18
CA PRO A 231 -2.66 -7.84 -1.90
C PRO A 231 -2.35 -6.34 -1.80
N GLY A 232 -1.80 -5.90 -0.66
CA GLY A 232 -1.37 -4.52 -0.45
C GLY A 232 -0.22 -4.12 -1.38
N CYS A 233 0.69 -5.04 -1.71
CA CYS A 233 1.76 -4.80 -2.68
C CYS A 233 1.20 -4.69 -4.09
N ALA A 234 0.31 -5.61 -4.49
CA ALA A 234 -0.36 -5.54 -5.79
C ALA A 234 -1.14 -4.22 -5.97
N ASN A 235 -1.85 -3.78 -4.93
CA ASN A 235 -2.56 -2.50 -4.97
C ASN A 235 -1.60 -1.29 -4.99
N ALA A 236 -0.53 -1.32 -4.19
CA ALA A 236 0.47 -0.24 -4.17
C ALA A 236 1.15 -0.09 -5.54
N MET A 237 1.42 -1.20 -6.22
CA MET A 237 2.05 -1.26 -7.54
C MET A 237 1.05 -1.22 -8.71
N ARG A 238 -0.24 -0.97 -8.47
CA ARG A 238 -1.28 -1.07 -9.52
C ARG A 238 -0.97 -0.27 -10.80
N LYS A 239 -0.31 0.90 -10.66
CA LYS A 239 0.09 1.72 -11.81
C LYS A 239 1.28 1.09 -12.54
N THR A 240 2.25 0.58 -11.80
CA THR A 240 3.41 -0.15 -12.32
C THR A 240 2.98 -1.40 -13.09
N LEU A 241 2.05 -2.18 -12.53
CA LEU A 241 1.55 -3.43 -13.11
C LEU A 241 0.58 -3.23 -14.31
N ALA A 242 0.13 -2.00 -14.56
CA ALA A 242 -0.74 -1.67 -15.69
C ALA A 242 0.02 -1.16 -16.92
N ARG A 243 1.35 -1.00 -16.82
CA ARG A 243 2.25 -0.64 -17.92
C ARG A 243 2.68 -1.89 -18.67
#